data_AF-A0A6M2EZF9-F1
#
_entry.id   AF-A0A6M2EZF9-F1
#
_cell.length_a   1.000
_cell.length_b   1.000
_cell.length_c   1.000
_cell.angle_alpha   90.00
_cell.angle_beta   90.00
_cell.angle_gamma   90.00
#
_symmetry.space_group_name_H-M   'P 1'
#
loop_
_entity.id
_entity.type
_entity.pdbx_description
1 polymer ?
#
loop_
_entity_poly.entity_id
_entity_poly.type
_entity_poly.pdbx_seq_one_letter_code
_entity_poly.pdbx_strand_id
1 'polypeptide(L)'
;MSHTFSTNPLNVNMNMVSMTTLTRPQKPNSCFSPSSTFLPHCNIQTLRFLPHRSLLRLNKNNCYKWKHSMFISTKPLLKDGTLSVNGQEAITGVPDNVFLTPLSDSSAFLGATSSQSSSRHVFKLGVIQDVRLLSLFRFKVWWMIPRVGNSGSDIPIETQMLLLEARKGPDLDKSNDSPSYIIFLPLLDGEFRSSLQGNSSNELEFCLESGDPAIVTSESMRAVFVNYGNHPFDLMKESMKILEEQTGTFSVRETKQMPGILDVFGWCTWDAFYQEVNPQGIKDGLKSLSEGGTPAKFLIIDDGWQDTTNEFQKEGEPFIDGSQFGGRLVSVEENSKFRKTSNESQADAPNDLKHFVADIKRNFGLKYVYVWHALLGYWGGLVPNARDTKKYNPKLTYPLQSPGNLANMRDLAMDCMEKYGVGAIDPARISQFYDDLHSYLVSQDVDGVKVDVQNILETIATDLGGRVSLTRRFQQALEKSIASNFQDNSIICCMGLSTDSIYQSVSYISIYIPIFTLFS
;
A
#
# COMPACT_ATOMS: atom_id res chain seq x y z
N MET A 1 52.81 -13.37 -6.28
CA MET A 1 52.15 -14.09 -5.18
C MET A 1 50.83 -13.39 -4.91
N SER A 2 49.78 -13.92 -5.53
CA SER A 2 48.42 -13.40 -5.57
C SER A 2 47.52 -14.45 -4.93
N HIS A 3 46.79 -14.08 -3.87
CA HIS A 3 45.76 -14.93 -3.28
C HIS A 3 44.39 -14.34 -3.61
N THR A 4 43.68 -15.02 -4.51
CA THR A 4 42.25 -14.93 -4.74
C THR A 4 41.54 -15.90 -3.81
N PHE A 5 40.57 -15.42 -3.02
CA PHE A 5 39.62 -16.26 -2.31
C PHE A 5 38.31 -16.30 -3.10
N SER A 6 37.95 -17.52 -3.51
CA SER A 6 36.68 -17.90 -4.11
C SER A 6 35.63 -18.10 -3.01
N THR A 7 34.40 -17.62 -3.21
CA THR A 7 33.23 -18.04 -2.45
C THR A 7 32.13 -18.47 -3.41
N ASN A 8 31.85 -19.77 -3.43
CA ASN A 8 30.66 -20.36 -4.06
C ASN A 8 29.47 -20.24 -3.09
N PRO A 9 28.27 -19.87 -3.54
CA PRO A 9 27.05 -20.15 -2.81
C PRO A 9 26.53 -21.56 -3.12
N LEU A 10 26.20 -22.31 -2.07
CA LEU A 10 25.60 -23.64 -2.12
C LEU A 10 24.14 -23.53 -2.61
N ASN A 11 23.90 -24.06 -3.80
CA ASN A 11 22.56 -24.41 -4.31
C ASN A 11 22.06 -25.67 -3.59
N VAL A 12 20.93 -25.58 -2.88
CA VAL A 12 20.22 -26.76 -2.38
C VAL A 12 18.98 -26.98 -3.25
N ASN A 13 19.10 -27.92 -4.19
CA ASN A 13 17.97 -28.58 -4.84
C ASN A 13 17.28 -29.48 -3.80
N MET A 14 15.99 -29.30 -3.57
CA MET A 14 15.17 -30.28 -2.85
C MET A 14 14.06 -30.81 -3.76
N ASN A 15 14.27 -32.04 -4.21
CA ASN A 15 13.27 -32.88 -4.86
C ASN A 15 12.17 -33.26 -3.86
N MET A 16 10.92 -33.06 -4.23
CA MET A 16 9.75 -33.59 -3.52
C MET A 16 9.76 -35.12 -3.57
N VAL A 17 9.81 -35.75 -2.40
CA VAL A 17 9.48 -37.17 -2.21
C VAL A 17 8.15 -37.25 -1.47
N SER A 18 7.19 -37.91 -2.12
CA SER A 18 5.87 -38.28 -1.63
C SER A 18 5.96 -39.04 -0.30
N MET A 19 5.19 -38.61 0.71
CA MET A 19 4.89 -39.43 1.88
C MET A 19 3.39 -39.68 2.02
N THR A 20 3.09 -40.96 2.01
CA THR A 20 1.81 -41.64 2.14
C THR A 20 1.26 -41.60 3.58
N THR A 21 -0.05 -41.32 3.66
CA THR A 21 -1.04 -41.83 4.62
C THR A 21 -0.59 -42.25 6.02
N LEU A 22 -0.98 -41.47 7.03
CA LEU A 22 -1.21 -41.97 8.39
C LEU A 22 -2.63 -41.61 8.86
N THR A 23 -3.37 -42.66 9.17
CA THR A 23 -4.76 -42.70 9.63
C THR A 23 -4.91 -42.15 11.06
N ARG A 24 -6.01 -41.43 11.31
CA ARG A 24 -6.40 -40.96 12.66
C ARG A 24 -7.78 -41.56 13.03
N PRO A 25 -7.98 -42.07 14.26
CA PRO A 25 -9.21 -42.77 14.61
C PRO A 25 -10.37 -41.83 15.00
N GLN A 26 -11.57 -42.26 14.64
CA GLN A 26 -12.88 -41.67 14.95
C GLN A 26 -13.23 -41.68 16.44
N LYS A 27 -14.02 -40.70 16.89
CA LYS A 27 -15.05 -40.82 17.95
C LYS A 27 -16.17 -39.76 17.76
N PRO A 28 -17.38 -39.97 18.35
CA PRO A 28 -18.63 -39.83 17.61
C PRO A 28 -19.55 -38.68 18.05
N ASN A 29 -20.49 -38.39 17.14
CA ASN A 29 -21.81 -37.75 17.25
C ASN A 29 -22.34 -37.38 18.65
N SER A 30 -22.85 -36.15 18.78
CA SER A 30 -24.15 -35.93 19.42
C SER A 30 -24.85 -34.69 18.85
N CYS A 31 -26.15 -34.86 18.64
CA CYS A 31 -27.09 -33.98 17.99
C CYS A 31 -27.50 -32.81 18.90
N PHE A 32 -27.77 -31.62 18.35
CA PHE A 32 -28.84 -30.74 18.85
C PHE A 32 -29.33 -29.82 17.72
N SER A 33 -30.63 -29.92 17.42
CA SER A 33 -31.44 -28.92 16.71
C SER A 33 -32.52 -28.44 17.69
N PRO A 34 -32.99 -27.18 17.55
CA PRO A 34 -34.38 -26.97 17.10
C PRO A 34 -34.53 -25.76 16.14
N SER A 35 -35.17 -25.92 14.97
CA SER A 35 -36.56 -25.45 14.64
C SER A 35 -36.88 -24.02 15.12
N SER A 36 -36.87 -22.99 14.27
CA SER A 36 -37.92 -22.52 13.32
C SER A 36 -39.17 -21.87 13.94
N THR A 37 -39.40 -20.57 13.67
CA THR A 37 -40.75 -19.98 13.58
C THR A 37 -40.78 -18.69 12.71
N PHE A 38 -41.39 -18.83 11.53
CA PHE A 38 -42.30 -17.94 10.78
C PHE A 38 -42.40 -16.41 11.08
N LEU A 39 -42.03 -15.59 10.06
CA LEU A 39 -42.84 -14.70 9.18
C LEU A 39 -44.04 -13.88 9.75
N PRO A 40 -44.45 -12.71 9.16
CA PRO A 40 -44.52 -12.49 7.71
C PRO A 40 -44.24 -11.07 7.14
N HIS A 41 -44.20 -11.07 5.80
CA HIS A 41 -44.18 -9.98 4.82
C HIS A 41 -45.10 -8.79 5.05
N CYS A 42 -44.69 -7.63 4.51
CA CYS A 42 -45.63 -6.69 3.89
C CYS A 42 -45.09 -6.11 2.59
N ASN A 43 -46.04 -5.78 1.71
CA ASN A 43 -45.98 -5.71 0.26
C ASN A 43 -45.49 -4.36 -0.32
N ILE A 44 -45.10 -4.46 -1.58
CA ILE A 44 -44.73 -3.41 -2.54
C ILE A 44 -45.91 -2.48 -2.86
N GLN A 45 -45.64 -1.18 -3.08
CA GLN A 45 -46.05 -0.37 -4.25
C GLN A 45 -46.10 1.13 -3.91
N THR A 46 -45.25 1.95 -4.55
CA THR A 46 -45.67 2.97 -5.55
C THR A 46 -44.48 3.85 -5.96
N LEU A 47 -44.07 3.77 -7.22
CA LEU A 47 -43.28 4.80 -7.90
C LEU A 47 -44.19 5.98 -8.25
N ARG A 48 -43.76 7.20 -7.93
CA ARG A 48 -44.14 8.42 -8.65
C ARG A 48 -42.89 9.28 -8.85
N PHE A 49 -42.55 9.50 -10.11
CA PHE A 49 -41.63 10.55 -10.56
C PHE A 49 -42.32 11.90 -10.43
N LEU A 50 -41.58 12.92 -9.97
CA LEU A 50 -41.43 14.25 -10.58
C LEU A 50 -40.40 15.08 -9.76
N PRO A 51 -39.74 16.09 -10.36
CA PRO A 51 -38.43 16.59 -9.97
C PRO A 51 -38.51 17.84 -9.08
N HIS A 52 -37.55 18.04 -8.18
CA HIS A 52 -37.06 19.38 -7.84
C HIS A 52 -35.74 19.35 -7.06
N ARG A 53 -34.82 20.20 -7.48
CA ARG A 53 -33.62 20.62 -6.73
C ARG A 53 -34.00 21.10 -5.33
N SER A 54 -33.38 20.56 -4.30
CA SER A 54 -33.24 21.22 -3.01
C SER A 54 -31.90 20.86 -2.37
N LEU A 55 -31.07 21.89 -2.16
CA LEU A 55 -29.87 21.87 -1.32
C LEU A 55 -30.21 21.34 0.07
N LEU A 56 -29.81 20.11 0.37
CA LEU A 56 -29.83 19.57 1.73
C LEU A 56 -28.51 19.91 2.42
N ARG A 57 -28.53 20.97 3.22
CA ARG A 57 -27.61 21.12 4.36
C ARG A 57 -27.83 19.92 5.28
N LEU A 58 -26.96 18.92 5.18
CA LEU A 58 -26.90 17.83 6.14
C LEU A 58 -26.40 18.38 7.48
N ASN A 59 -27.34 18.42 8.43
CA ASN A 59 -27.12 18.77 9.82
C ASN A 59 -26.29 17.64 10.47
N LYS A 60 -24.95 17.76 10.45
CA LYS A 60 -24.01 16.88 11.15
C LYS A 60 -24.07 17.14 12.68
N ASN A 61 -25.16 16.72 13.32
CA ASN A 61 -25.30 16.78 14.79
C ASN A 61 -25.48 15.40 15.43
N ASN A 62 -24.82 14.37 14.90
CA ASN A 62 -24.55 13.14 15.64
C ASN A 62 -23.04 12.87 15.62
N CYS A 63 -22.31 13.74 16.32
CA CYS A 63 -20.93 13.47 16.69
C CYS A 63 -20.98 12.54 17.90
N TYR A 64 -20.57 11.28 17.73
CA TYR A 64 -20.09 10.49 18.86
C TYR A 64 -18.90 11.25 19.45
N LYS A 65 -19.16 12.14 20.42
CA LYS A 65 -18.14 12.82 21.21
C LYS A 65 -17.46 11.77 22.07
N TRP A 66 -16.46 11.10 21.50
CA TRP A 66 -15.50 10.34 22.26
C TRP A 66 -14.72 11.32 23.13
N LYS A 67 -14.60 10.99 24.42
CA LYS A 67 -13.85 11.77 25.39
C LYS A 67 -12.46 12.00 24.81
N HIS A 68 -12.15 13.25 24.45
CA HIS A 68 -10.76 13.66 24.35
C HIS A 68 -10.13 13.28 25.69
N SER A 69 -9.00 12.60 25.64
CA SER A 69 -8.15 12.44 26.81
C SER A 69 -7.78 13.85 27.27
N MET A 70 -8.59 14.43 28.18
CA MET A 70 -8.38 15.79 28.66
C MET A 70 -7.21 15.77 29.63
N PHE A 71 -6.02 15.99 29.10
CA PHE A 71 -4.82 16.27 29.87
C PHE A 71 -4.35 17.68 29.53
N ILE A 72 -3.82 18.36 30.54
CA ILE A 72 -3.12 19.63 30.38
C ILE A 72 -1.76 19.29 29.78
N SER A 73 -1.67 19.23 28.46
CA SER A 73 -0.39 19.19 27.76
C SER A 73 0.12 20.60 27.57
N THR A 74 1.42 20.83 27.75
CA THR A 74 2.03 22.10 27.36
C THR A 74 2.46 22.05 25.89
N LYS A 75 2.17 23.15 25.17
CA LYS A 75 2.46 23.30 23.74
C LYS A 75 3.91 22.91 23.42
N PRO A 76 4.15 22.18 22.32
CA PRO A 76 5.50 21.98 21.80
C PRO A 76 6.23 23.33 21.69
N LEU A 77 7.46 23.38 22.20
CA LEU A 77 8.25 24.60 22.29
C LEU A 77 9.67 24.33 21.78
N LEU A 78 10.11 25.18 20.86
CA LEU A 78 11.50 25.28 20.44
C LEU A 78 12.12 26.50 21.12
N LYS A 79 13.08 26.28 22.02
CA LYS A 79 13.75 27.34 22.76
C LYS A 79 15.21 26.95 23.02
N ASP A 80 16.12 27.90 22.86
CA ASP A 80 17.56 27.72 23.15
C ASP A 80 18.15 26.46 22.48
N GLY A 81 17.78 26.20 21.21
CA GLY A 81 18.22 25.03 20.45
C GLY A 81 17.65 23.69 20.93
N THR A 82 16.58 23.70 21.73
CA THR A 82 15.97 22.48 22.27
C THR A 82 14.48 22.44 21.92
N LEU A 83 14.06 21.36 21.26
CA LEU A 83 12.65 21.03 21.09
C LEU A 83 12.17 20.26 22.31
N SER A 84 11.20 20.83 23.02
CA SER A 84 10.55 20.21 24.17
C SER A 84 9.06 20.02 23.90
N VAL A 85 8.51 18.90 24.37
CA VAL A 85 7.07 18.64 24.33
C VAL A 85 6.63 18.21 25.72
N ASN A 86 5.60 18.88 26.23
CA ASN A 86 5.14 18.70 27.60
C ASN A 86 6.24 18.85 28.68
N GLY A 87 7.18 19.79 28.50
CA GLY A 87 8.32 19.97 29.40
C GLY A 87 9.41 18.89 29.33
N GLN A 88 9.29 17.93 28.40
CA GLN A 88 10.30 16.90 28.16
C GLN A 88 11.10 17.20 26.91
N GLU A 89 12.43 17.10 27.01
CA GLU A 89 13.34 17.31 25.88
C GLU A 89 13.20 16.16 24.87
N ALA A 90 12.87 16.53 23.63
CA ALA A 90 12.70 15.60 22.53
C ALA A 90 13.95 15.55 21.64
N ILE A 91 14.47 16.74 21.29
CA ILE A 91 15.63 16.92 20.40
C ILE A 91 16.43 18.11 20.93
N THR A 92 17.76 17.96 20.99
CA THR A 92 18.69 19.04 21.39
C THR A 92 19.56 19.48 20.22
N GLY A 93 20.21 20.64 20.30
CA GLY A 93 21.07 21.13 19.21
C GLY A 93 20.31 21.40 17.91
N VAL A 94 19.06 21.83 18.00
CA VAL A 94 18.21 22.19 16.86
C VAL A 94 18.80 23.43 16.16
N PRO A 95 19.10 23.36 14.85
CA PRO A 95 19.67 24.50 14.10
C PRO A 95 18.72 25.70 13.95
N ASP A 96 19.29 26.90 13.78
CA ASP A 96 18.53 28.17 13.66
C ASP A 96 17.59 28.25 12.45
N ASN A 97 17.85 27.47 11.40
CA ASN A 97 17.01 27.42 10.20
C ASN A 97 15.81 26.48 10.34
N VAL A 98 15.69 25.78 11.47
CA VAL A 98 14.53 24.95 11.83
C VAL A 98 13.56 25.77 12.66
N PHE A 99 12.27 25.67 12.34
CA PHE A 99 11.22 26.37 13.05
C PHE A 99 10.06 25.44 13.39
N LEU A 100 9.30 25.84 14.40
CA LEU A 100 8.16 25.11 14.93
C LEU A 100 6.89 25.94 14.77
N THR A 101 5.86 25.35 14.18
CA THR A 101 4.53 25.95 14.05
C THR A 101 3.55 25.19 14.95
N PRO A 102 3.19 25.71 16.14
CA PRO A 102 2.25 25.05 17.03
C PRO A 102 0.87 24.88 16.39
N LEU A 103 0.26 23.71 16.58
CA LEU A 103 -1.08 23.40 16.07
C LEU A 103 -2.09 23.26 17.21
N SER A 104 -1.72 22.56 18.27
CA SER A 104 -2.55 22.36 19.46
C SER A 104 -1.68 22.40 20.72
N ASP A 105 -2.28 22.10 21.87
CA ASP A 105 -1.56 21.99 23.14
C ASP A 105 -0.60 20.80 23.20
N SER A 106 -0.70 19.82 22.29
CA SER A 106 0.17 18.63 22.24
C SER A 106 0.91 18.46 20.92
N SER A 107 0.54 19.23 19.89
CA SER A 107 1.02 19.00 18.52
C SER A 107 1.51 20.24 17.79
N ALA A 108 2.42 20.04 16.86
CA ALA A 108 3.05 21.09 16.06
C ALA A 108 3.59 20.54 14.73
N PHE A 109 3.90 21.44 13.80
CA PHE A 109 4.68 21.14 12.60
C PHE A 109 6.10 21.65 12.74
N LEU A 110 7.07 20.83 12.37
CA LEU A 110 8.45 21.21 12.14
C LEU A 110 8.65 21.53 10.66
N GLY A 111 9.35 22.62 10.40
CA GLY A 111 9.78 23.04 9.07
C GLY A 111 11.23 23.52 9.09
N ALA A 112 11.81 23.73 7.91
CA ALA A 112 13.14 24.31 7.79
C ALA A 112 13.30 25.09 6.48
N THR A 113 14.25 26.02 6.46
CA THR A 113 14.62 26.81 5.27
C THR A 113 16.07 26.56 4.86
N SER A 114 16.35 26.77 3.58
CA SER A 114 17.65 26.68 2.92
C SER A 114 17.91 27.95 2.11
N SER A 115 19.17 28.32 1.94
CA SER A 115 19.56 29.40 1.04
C SER A 115 19.56 29.00 -0.44
N GLN A 116 19.46 27.70 -0.73
CA GLN A 116 19.48 27.15 -2.08
C GLN A 116 18.13 26.49 -2.40
N SER A 117 17.72 26.59 -3.66
CA SER A 117 16.59 25.82 -4.17
C SER A 117 17.07 24.48 -4.73
N SER A 118 16.38 23.39 -4.40
CA SER A 118 16.69 22.04 -4.85
C SER A 118 15.42 21.18 -4.88
N SER A 119 15.41 20.15 -5.72
CA SER A 119 14.39 19.10 -5.73
C SER A 119 14.58 18.09 -4.61
N ARG A 120 15.74 18.14 -3.94
CA ARG A 120 16.10 17.33 -2.79
C ARG A 120 16.87 18.13 -1.75
N HIS A 121 16.41 18.07 -0.49
CA HIS A 121 17.11 18.62 0.67
C HIS A 121 17.26 17.57 1.76
N VAL A 122 18.30 17.71 2.58
CA VAL A 122 18.44 17.01 3.85
C VAL A 122 18.69 18.06 4.92
N PHE A 123 17.73 18.23 5.83
CA PHE A 123 17.79 19.20 6.92
C PHE A 123 18.06 18.48 8.23
N LYS A 124 19.02 19.01 9.00
CA LYS A 124 19.27 18.55 10.37
C LYS A 124 18.18 19.09 11.30
N LEU A 125 17.60 18.23 12.12
CA LEU A 125 16.64 18.60 13.17
C LEU A 125 17.29 18.74 14.54
N GLY A 126 18.42 18.07 14.77
CA GLY A 126 19.15 18.09 16.04
C GLY A 126 19.51 16.67 16.49
N VAL A 127 19.93 16.51 17.73
CA VAL A 127 20.47 15.27 18.29
C VAL A 127 19.41 14.50 19.06
N ILE A 128 19.38 13.19 18.83
CA ILE A 128 18.61 12.21 19.61
C ILE A 128 19.62 11.26 20.26
N GLN A 129 19.64 11.18 21.59
CA GLN A 129 20.55 10.31 22.33
C GLN A 129 19.87 9.75 23.57
N ASP A 130 20.33 8.59 24.06
CA ASP A 130 19.82 7.80 25.20
C ASP A 130 18.29 7.88 25.39
N VAL A 131 17.54 7.60 24.33
CA VAL A 131 16.07 7.61 24.32
C VAL A 131 15.58 6.40 23.54
N ARG A 132 14.75 5.57 24.17
CA ARG A 132 14.18 4.40 23.50
C ARG A 132 13.32 4.87 22.34
N LEU A 133 13.58 4.32 21.15
CA LEU A 133 12.86 4.68 19.94
C LEU A 133 12.37 3.46 19.17
N LEU A 134 11.30 3.67 18.41
CA LEU A 134 10.76 2.78 17.40
C LEU A 134 10.61 3.56 16.09
N SER A 135 11.26 3.10 15.05
CA SER A 135 11.14 3.62 13.68
C SER A 135 10.38 2.62 12.82
N LEU A 136 9.44 3.10 12.01
CA LEU A 136 8.89 2.34 10.88
C LEU A 136 9.48 2.92 9.60
N PHE A 137 10.33 2.14 8.92
CA PHE A 137 11.10 2.61 7.76
C PHE A 137 10.90 1.71 6.56
N ARG A 138 11.10 2.26 5.35
CA ARG A 138 11.09 1.48 4.11
C ARG A 138 12.42 0.75 3.94
N PHE A 139 12.43 -0.57 4.10
CA PHE A 139 13.63 -1.37 3.84
C PHE A 139 13.76 -1.79 2.37
N LYS A 140 12.66 -1.68 1.62
CA LYS A 140 12.55 -1.78 0.16
C LYS A 140 11.57 -0.70 -0.29
N VAL A 141 11.61 -0.31 -1.57
CA VAL A 141 10.67 0.71 -2.10
C VAL A 141 9.20 0.37 -1.84
N TRP A 142 8.84 -0.92 -1.76
CA TRP A 142 7.49 -1.42 -1.56
C TRP A 142 7.07 -1.54 -0.09
N TRP A 143 8.02 -1.82 0.81
CA TRP A 143 7.74 -2.46 2.09
C TRP A 143 8.40 -1.77 3.28
N MET A 144 7.68 -1.75 4.40
CA MET A 144 8.18 -1.22 5.67
C MET A 144 8.39 -2.31 6.71
N ILE A 145 9.39 -2.12 7.57
CA ILE A 145 9.62 -2.92 8.77
C ILE A 145 9.96 -2.02 9.95
N PRO A 146 9.74 -2.49 11.20
CA PRO A 146 10.15 -1.74 12.38
C PRO A 146 11.67 -1.88 12.64
N ARG A 147 12.26 -0.85 13.25
CA ARG A 147 13.57 -0.90 13.92
C ARG A 147 13.47 -0.23 15.28
N VAL A 148 14.07 -0.84 16.29
CA VAL A 148 14.21 -0.25 17.63
C VAL A 148 15.64 0.22 17.84
N GLY A 149 15.82 1.25 18.67
CA GLY A 149 17.12 1.84 18.96
C GLY A 149 17.11 2.70 20.21
N ASN A 150 18.20 3.42 20.44
CA ASN A 150 18.35 4.35 21.56
C ASN A 150 18.96 5.71 21.19
N SER A 151 19.32 5.94 19.92
CA SER A 151 19.99 7.15 19.46
C SER A 151 19.65 7.48 18.00
N GLY A 152 19.97 8.71 17.56
CA GLY A 152 19.73 9.15 16.19
C GLY A 152 20.37 8.23 15.15
N SER A 153 21.57 7.70 15.42
CA SER A 153 22.26 6.78 14.50
C SER A 153 21.54 5.45 14.26
N ASP A 154 20.59 5.08 15.12
CA ASP A 154 19.77 3.88 14.94
C ASP A 154 18.60 4.08 13.97
N ILE A 155 18.27 5.33 13.62
CA ILE A 155 17.12 5.68 12.77
C ILE A 155 17.50 5.44 11.29
N PRO A 156 16.90 4.45 10.60
CA PRO A 156 17.25 4.17 9.21
C PRO A 156 16.84 5.29 8.27
N ILE A 157 17.55 5.40 7.15
CA ILE A 157 17.12 6.19 6.00
C ILE A 157 15.76 5.70 5.52
N GLU A 158 14.89 6.61 5.09
CA GLU A 158 13.51 6.32 4.69
C GLU A 158 12.57 5.92 5.85
N THR A 159 12.80 6.46 7.05
CA THR A 159 11.86 6.34 8.18
C THR A 159 10.62 7.21 7.93
N GLN A 160 9.42 6.62 7.98
CA GLN A 160 8.14 7.31 7.78
C GLN A 160 7.32 7.48 9.06
N MET A 161 7.78 6.92 10.17
CA MET A 161 7.21 7.13 11.50
C MET A 161 8.33 6.90 12.51
N LEU A 162 8.49 7.83 13.44
CA LEU A 162 9.40 7.69 14.57
C LEU A 162 8.61 7.93 15.86
N LEU A 163 8.76 7.02 16.82
CA LEU A 163 8.17 7.12 18.15
C LEU A 163 9.28 7.09 19.19
N LEU A 164 9.32 8.11 20.03
CA LEU A 164 10.25 8.21 21.14
C LEU A 164 9.49 7.96 22.45
N GLU A 165 10.10 7.23 23.37
CA GLU A 165 9.68 7.20 24.77
C GLU A 165 10.18 8.47 25.46
N ALA A 166 9.26 9.34 25.87
CA ALA A 166 9.59 10.66 26.38
C ALA A 166 10.34 10.54 27.74
N ARG A 167 11.43 11.31 27.89
CA ARG A 167 12.30 11.29 29.07
C ARG A 167 11.66 12.03 30.24
N LYS A 168 11.38 11.32 31.35
CA LYS A 168 10.94 11.99 32.59
C LYS A 168 12.03 12.96 33.07
N GLY A 169 11.66 14.22 33.27
CA GLY A 169 12.53 15.21 33.91
C GLY A 169 12.89 14.80 35.34
N PRO A 170 14.01 15.32 35.89
CA PRO A 170 14.50 14.96 37.22
C PRO A 170 13.53 15.30 38.38
N ASP A 171 12.58 16.21 38.17
CA ASP A 171 11.68 16.77 39.20
C ASP A 171 10.26 16.14 39.24
N LEU A 172 9.98 15.09 38.45
CA LEU A 172 8.66 14.45 38.44
C LEU A 172 8.62 13.21 39.33
N ASP A 173 7.72 13.22 40.31
CA ASP A 173 7.49 12.19 41.33
C ASP A 173 7.45 10.77 40.73
N LYS A 174 8.32 9.88 41.22
CA LYS A 174 8.47 8.50 40.72
C LYS A 174 7.32 7.55 41.10
N SER A 175 6.27 8.06 41.75
CA SER A 175 5.30 7.24 42.51
C SER A 175 4.08 6.78 41.69
N ASN A 176 3.83 7.37 40.53
CA ASN A 176 2.84 6.91 39.54
C ASN A 176 3.24 7.51 38.19
N ASP A 177 3.48 6.70 37.14
CA ASP A 177 3.05 7.08 35.79
C ASP A 177 3.54 6.11 34.72
N SER A 178 2.59 5.73 33.87
CA SER A 178 2.79 5.15 32.54
C SER A 178 3.78 5.97 31.69
N PRO A 179 4.59 5.34 30.83
CA PRO A 179 5.46 6.05 29.91
C PRO A 179 4.66 7.00 29.02
N SER A 180 5.28 8.14 28.66
CA SER A 180 4.76 9.05 27.64
C SER A 180 5.55 8.90 26.35
N TYR A 181 4.98 9.37 25.25
CA TYR A 181 5.51 9.16 23.92
C TYR A 181 5.43 10.43 23.09
N ILE A 182 6.42 10.62 22.23
CA ILE A 182 6.45 11.67 21.22
C ILE A 182 6.53 10.99 19.86
N ILE A 183 5.58 11.29 18.99
CA ILE A 183 5.55 10.76 17.63
C ILE A 183 5.98 11.84 16.64
N PHE A 184 6.78 11.44 15.65
CA PHE A 184 7.18 12.22 14.50
C PHE A 184 6.67 11.54 13.24
N LEU A 185 5.85 12.25 12.47
CA LEU A 185 5.26 11.79 11.22
C LEU A 185 5.70 12.73 10.09
N PRO A 186 6.66 12.33 9.25
CA PRO A 186 6.97 13.02 8.00
C PRO A 186 5.73 13.12 7.13
N LEU A 187 5.53 14.28 6.50
CA LEU A 187 4.35 14.61 5.71
C LEU A 187 4.68 14.90 4.25
N LEU A 188 3.61 15.11 3.48
CA LEU A 188 3.67 15.80 2.20
C LEU A 188 3.51 17.30 2.43
N ASP A 189 4.37 18.11 1.81
CA ASP A 189 4.29 19.57 1.82
C ASP A 189 4.32 20.08 0.37
N GLY A 190 3.16 20.47 -0.14
CA GLY A 190 2.97 20.77 -1.56
C GLY A 190 3.27 19.56 -2.45
N GLU A 191 4.30 19.68 -3.27
CA GLU A 191 4.76 18.63 -4.21
C GLU A 191 5.97 17.83 -3.68
N PHE A 192 6.32 18.03 -2.41
CA PHE A 192 7.45 17.35 -1.77
C PHE A 192 6.96 16.34 -0.73
N ARG A 193 7.63 15.19 -0.69
CA ARG A 193 7.44 14.18 0.35
C ARG A 193 8.65 14.20 1.28
N SER A 194 8.40 14.10 2.57
CA SER A 194 9.47 13.99 3.56
C SER A 194 9.63 12.58 4.13
N SER A 195 10.85 12.27 4.56
CA SER A 195 11.22 11.09 5.36
C SER A 195 12.23 11.48 6.43
N LEU A 196 12.39 10.67 7.47
CA LEU A 196 13.41 10.83 8.50
C LEU A 196 14.59 9.90 8.24
N GLN A 197 15.74 10.31 8.75
CA GLN A 197 16.95 9.49 8.80
C GLN A 197 17.84 9.92 9.96
N GLY A 198 18.64 8.99 10.44
CA GLY A 198 19.74 9.24 11.36
C GLY A 198 21.09 9.33 10.67
N ASN A 199 22.07 9.90 11.36
CA ASN A 199 23.47 9.87 10.91
C ASN A 199 24.43 9.42 12.03
N SER A 200 25.72 9.27 11.68
CA SER A 200 26.76 8.79 12.60
C SER A 200 27.02 9.70 13.81
N SER A 201 26.53 10.94 13.78
CA SER A 201 26.65 11.92 14.85
C SER A 201 25.41 11.95 15.76
N ASN A 202 24.53 10.94 15.66
CA ASN A 202 23.24 10.87 16.35
C ASN A 202 22.29 12.03 16.02
N GLU A 203 22.52 12.71 14.89
CA GLU A 203 21.61 13.75 14.44
C GLU A 203 20.42 13.09 13.73
N LEU A 204 19.21 13.52 14.08
CA LEU A 204 18.00 13.31 13.30
C LEU A 204 17.99 14.32 12.15
N GLU A 205 17.68 13.83 10.97
CA GLU A 205 17.50 14.62 9.76
C GLU A 205 16.12 14.32 9.15
N PHE A 206 15.54 15.29 8.45
CA PHE A 206 14.50 15.00 7.47
C PHE A 206 15.00 15.24 6.06
N CYS A 207 14.72 14.28 5.18
CA CYS A 207 14.92 14.39 3.75
C CYS A 207 13.62 14.89 3.11
N LEU A 208 13.71 15.83 2.18
CA LEU A 208 12.59 16.40 1.44
C LEU A 208 12.84 16.19 -0.05
N GLU A 209 11.92 15.53 -0.77
CA GLU A 209 12.11 15.14 -2.18
C GLU A 209 10.84 15.37 -3.01
N SER A 210 10.96 16.03 -4.17
CA SER A 210 9.87 16.15 -5.15
C SER A 210 9.84 14.98 -6.16
N GLY A 211 10.96 14.27 -6.34
CA GLY A 211 11.09 13.25 -7.39
C GLY A 211 11.15 13.81 -8.82
N ASP A 212 11.30 15.12 -8.98
CA ASP A 212 11.44 15.80 -10.27
C ASP A 212 12.47 16.93 -10.17
N PRO A 213 13.59 16.89 -10.92
CA PRO A 213 14.62 17.93 -10.91
C PRO A 213 14.11 19.35 -11.22
N ALA A 214 13.01 19.47 -11.96
CA ALA A 214 12.41 20.76 -12.30
C ALA A 214 11.57 21.36 -11.15
N ILE A 215 11.13 20.53 -10.20
CA ILE A 215 10.34 20.96 -9.05
C ILE A 215 11.27 21.16 -7.87
N VAL A 216 11.61 22.42 -7.62
CA VAL A 216 12.55 22.84 -6.58
C VAL A 216 11.87 23.69 -5.52
N THR A 217 12.35 23.59 -4.28
CA THR A 217 11.97 24.46 -3.17
C THR A 217 13.23 24.87 -2.41
N SER A 218 13.15 25.94 -1.62
CA SER A 218 14.17 26.29 -0.62
C SER A 218 13.66 26.09 0.81
N GLU A 219 12.42 25.66 1.00
CA GLU A 219 11.82 25.51 2.33
C GLU A 219 10.75 24.43 2.37
N SER A 220 10.44 23.99 3.60
CA SER A 220 9.21 23.27 3.91
C SER A 220 8.66 23.79 5.23
N MET A 221 7.37 24.12 5.23
CA MET A 221 6.66 24.67 6.38
C MET A 221 6.12 23.59 7.31
N ARG A 222 5.85 22.40 6.75
CA ARG A 222 5.14 21.32 7.45
C ARG A 222 5.77 19.95 7.23
N ALA A 223 7.09 19.89 7.09
CA ALA A 223 7.82 18.66 6.81
C ALA A 223 7.48 17.53 7.78
N VAL A 224 7.49 17.80 9.09
CA VAL A 224 7.28 16.75 10.10
C VAL A 224 6.21 17.18 11.10
N PHE A 225 5.19 16.36 11.28
CA PHE A 225 4.23 16.52 12.36
C PHE A 225 4.76 15.89 13.65
N VAL A 226 4.64 16.62 14.75
CA VAL A 226 5.03 16.16 16.09
C VAL A 226 3.79 16.16 16.98
N ASN A 227 3.61 15.09 17.76
CA ASN A 227 2.55 15.02 18.76
C ASN A 227 3.00 14.23 20.00
N TYR A 228 2.32 14.44 21.12
CA TYR A 228 2.64 13.82 22.41
C TYR A 228 1.42 13.18 23.05
N GLY A 229 1.64 12.03 23.71
CA GLY A 229 0.59 11.31 24.43
C GLY A 229 1.12 10.24 25.37
N ASN A 230 0.26 9.69 26.22
CA ASN A 230 0.61 8.68 27.23
C ASN A 230 0.33 7.23 26.80
N HIS A 231 -0.26 7.04 25.62
CA HIS A 231 -0.57 5.72 25.07
C HIS A 231 -0.26 5.70 23.57
N PRO A 232 0.65 4.85 23.09
CA PRO A 232 1.22 4.99 21.75
C PRO A 232 0.21 4.67 20.65
N PHE A 233 -0.73 3.76 20.91
CA PHE A 233 -1.77 3.40 19.94
C PHE A 233 -2.82 4.50 19.77
N ASP A 234 -3.19 5.18 20.86
CA ASP A 234 -4.14 6.30 20.79
C ASP A 234 -3.46 7.53 20.21
N LEU A 235 -2.20 7.78 20.59
CA LEU A 235 -1.37 8.83 20.00
C LEU A 235 -1.30 8.71 18.47
N MET A 236 -1.06 7.52 17.93
CA MET A 236 -1.06 7.30 16.48
C MET A 236 -2.44 7.61 15.86
N LYS A 237 -3.52 7.09 16.45
CA LYS A 237 -4.88 7.30 15.93
C LYS A 237 -5.30 8.77 15.96
N GLU A 238 -5.04 9.47 17.05
CA GLU A 238 -5.33 10.89 17.22
C GLU A 238 -4.49 11.73 16.25
N SER A 239 -3.20 11.40 16.11
CA SER A 239 -2.32 12.06 15.15
C SER A 239 -2.82 11.94 13.71
N MET A 240 -3.27 10.77 13.28
CA MET A 240 -3.83 10.60 11.93
C MET A 240 -5.14 11.36 11.72
N LYS A 241 -6.00 11.46 12.74
CA LYS A 241 -7.23 12.27 12.67
C LYS A 241 -6.93 13.76 12.55
N ILE A 242 -5.97 14.25 13.35
CA ILE A 242 -5.49 15.63 13.25
C ILE A 242 -4.96 15.87 11.83
N LEU A 243 -4.12 14.98 11.30
CA LEU A 243 -3.58 15.11 9.95
C LEU A 243 -4.66 15.07 8.86
N GLU A 244 -5.66 14.19 8.99
CA GLU A 244 -6.82 14.15 8.08
C GLU A 244 -7.53 15.52 8.05
N GLU A 245 -7.80 16.12 9.22
CA GLU A 245 -8.42 17.45 9.31
C GLU A 245 -7.53 18.56 8.74
N GLN A 246 -6.21 18.48 8.95
CA GLN A 246 -5.26 19.52 8.55
C GLN A 246 -4.82 19.46 7.08
N THR A 247 -4.89 18.30 6.44
CA THR A 247 -4.51 18.15 5.03
C THR A 247 -5.73 18.00 4.12
N GLY A 248 -6.77 17.30 4.56
CA GLY A 248 -7.94 16.99 3.74
C GLY A 248 -7.64 16.11 2.52
N THR A 249 -6.51 15.39 2.52
CA THR A 249 -6.02 14.62 1.36
C THR A 249 -6.23 13.11 1.49
N PHE A 250 -6.56 12.61 2.67
CA PHE A 250 -6.81 11.19 2.94
C PHE A 250 -7.92 11.05 3.97
N SER A 251 -8.36 9.82 4.21
CA SER A 251 -9.27 9.51 5.31
C SER A 251 -8.77 8.39 6.20
N VAL A 252 -9.10 8.48 7.49
CA VAL A 252 -8.76 7.42 8.45
C VAL A 252 -9.59 6.16 8.20
N ARG A 253 -9.06 4.99 8.58
CA ARG A 253 -9.71 3.69 8.36
C ARG A 253 -11.13 3.63 8.93
N GLU A 254 -11.38 4.28 10.06
CA GLU A 254 -12.66 4.27 10.76
C GLU A 254 -13.80 4.96 10.00
N THR A 255 -13.49 5.82 9.01
CA THR A 255 -14.49 6.52 8.19
C THR A 255 -14.67 5.87 6.82
N LYS A 256 -13.83 4.87 6.47
CA LYS A 256 -13.86 4.15 5.20
C LYS A 256 -14.85 2.98 5.24
N GLN A 257 -15.48 2.69 4.10
CA GLN A 257 -16.35 1.54 3.96
C GLN A 257 -15.52 0.25 4.06
N MET A 258 -15.89 -0.63 5.00
CA MET A 258 -15.29 -1.96 5.12
C MET A 258 -15.84 -2.89 4.03
N PRO A 259 -15.01 -3.58 3.24
CA PRO A 259 -15.48 -4.49 2.21
C PRO A 259 -15.89 -5.85 2.82
N GLY A 260 -16.93 -6.47 2.25
CA GLY A 260 -17.47 -7.74 2.76
C GLY A 260 -16.50 -8.94 2.66
N ILE A 261 -15.42 -8.82 1.89
CA ILE A 261 -14.36 -9.84 1.84
C ILE A 261 -13.67 -10.08 3.20
N LEU A 262 -13.75 -9.12 4.13
CA LEU A 262 -13.13 -9.24 5.46
C LEU A 262 -13.81 -10.28 6.36
N ASP A 263 -15.06 -10.64 6.07
CA ASP A 263 -15.86 -11.55 6.88
C ASP A 263 -15.75 -13.01 6.42
N VAL A 264 -14.88 -13.31 5.46
CA VAL A 264 -14.78 -14.63 4.85
C VAL A 264 -13.35 -15.10 4.68
N PHE A 265 -13.16 -16.43 4.72
CA PHE A 265 -11.91 -17.05 4.32
C PHE A 265 -11.71 -16.93 2.80
N GLY A 266 -10.55 -16.44 2.40
CA GLY A 266 -10.16 -16.23 1.01
C GLY A 266 -8.90 -16.99 0.63
N TRP A 267 -8.75 -17.29 -0.66
CA TRP A 267 -7.57 -17.90 -1.24
C TRP A 267 -7.02 -17.03 -2.37
N CYS A 268 -5.70 -16.84 -2.39
CA CYS A 268 -4.98 -16.15 -3.46
C CYS A 268 -4.15 -17.17 -4.24
N THR A 269 -4.20 -17.12 -5.57
CA THR A 269 -3.58 -18.13 -6.42
C THR A 269 -2.06 -17.98 -6.57
N TRP A 270 -1.45 -16.90 -6.07
CA TRP A 270 -0.04 -16.56 -6.31
C TRP A 270 0.94 -17.66 -5.89
N ASP A 271 0.97 -18.05 -4.61
CA ASP A 271 1.93 -19.07 -4.12
C ASP A 271 1.59 -20.49 -4.60
N ALA A 272 0.44 -20.69 -5.24
CA ALA A 272 0.06 -21.97 -5.82
C ALA A 272 0.55 -22.16 -7.27
N PHE A 273 0.61 -21.08 -8.05
CA PHE A 273 0.89 -21.18 -9.49
C PHE A 273 1.87 -20.15 -10.05
N TYR A 274 2.16 -19.08 -9.32
CA TYR A 274 2.79 -17.88 -9.86
C TYR A 274 2.10 -17.48 -11.19
N GLN A 275 2.86 -17.20 -12.24
CA GLN A 275 2.34 -16.78 -13.55
C GLN A 275 1.62 -17.93 -14.33
N GLU A 276 1.74 -19.18 -13.88
CA GLU A 276 1.12 -20.35 -14.50
C GLU A 276 -0.32 -20.60 -14.06
N VAL A 277 -0.94 -19.63 -13.37
CA VAL A 277 -2.36 -19.71 -12.97
C VAL A 277 -3.25 -20.00 -14.17
N ASN A 278 -4.15 -20.97 -14.02
CA ASN A 278 -5.05 -21.43 -15.07
C ASN A 278 -6.39 -21.94 -14.50
N PRO A 279 -7.45 -22.02 -15.32
CA PRO A 279 -8.78 -22.44 -14.88
C PRO A 279 -8.84 -23.79 -14.16
N GLN A 280 -8.10 -24.80 -14.66
CA GLN A 280 -8.12 -26.13 -14.09
C GLN A 280 -7.46 -26.15 -12.71
N GLY A 281 -6.27 -25.55 -12.58
CA GLY A 281 -5.57 -25.43 -11.29
C GLY A 281 -6.42 -24.71 -10.23
N ILE A 282 -7.14 -23.64 -10.62
CA ILE A 282 -8.05 -22.95 -9.70
C ILE A 282 -9.18 -23.87 -9.25
N LYS A 283 -9.82 -24.61 -10.17
CA LYS A 283 -10.90 -25.56 -9.82
C LYS A 283 -10.41 -26.66 -8.88
N ASP A 284 -9.23 -27.21 -9.13
CA ASP A 284 -8.63 -28.24 -8.29
C ASP A 284 -8.27 -27.70 -6.90
N GLY A 285 -7.73 -26.48 -6.81
CA GLY A 285 -7.46 -25.82 -5.53
C GLY A 285 -8.72 -25.55 -4.71
N LEU A 286 -9.77 -25.00 -5.34
CA LEU A 286 -11.06 -24.78 -4.69
C LEU A 286 -11.71 -26.08 -4.22
N LYS A 287 -11.61 -27.15 -5.03
CA LYS A 287 -12.07 -28.49 -4.67
C LYS A 287 -11.31 -29.03 -3.47
N SER A 288 -9.98 -28.96 -3.49
CA SER A 288 -9.11 -29.41 -2.39
C SER A 288 -9.44 -28.69 -1.07
N LEU A 289 -9.59 -27.36 -1.10
CA LEU A 289 -10.00 -26.57 0.07
C LEU A 289 -11.38 -26.98 0.61
N SER A 290 -12.32 -27.28 -0.29
CA SER A 290 -13.66 -27.73 0.07
C SER A 290 -13.65 -29.13 0.69
N GLU A 291 -12.93 -30.08 0.07
CA GLU A 291 -12.76 -31.45 0.57
C GLU A 291 -11.99 -31.49 1.90
N GLY A 292 -11.06 -30.55 2.10
CA GLY A 292 -10.35 -30.32 3.37
C GLY A 292 -11.19 -29.65 4.46
N GLY A 293 -12.47 -29.35 4.21
CA GLY A 293 -13.40 -28.77 5.19
C GLY A 293 -13.24 -27.26 5.42
N THR A 294 -12.45 -26.57 4.60
CA THR A 294 -12.21 -25.12 4.69
C THR A 294 -12.52 -24.45 3.35
N PRO A 295 -13.77 -24.50 2.85
CA PRO A 295 -14.12 -23.97 1.54
C PRO A 295 -13.90 -22.47 1.49
N ALA A 296 -13.12 -22.01 0.51
CA ALA A 296 -12.95 -20.58 0.24
C ALA A 296 -14.28 -19.96 -0.18
N LYS A 297 -14.54 -18.74 0.32
CA LYS A 297 -15.67 -17.90 -0.11
C LYS A 297 -15.20 -16.64 -0.83
N PHE A 298 -13.91 -16.41 -0.87
CA PHE A 298 -13.25 -15.35 -1.61
C PHE A 298 -12.07 -15.95 -2.40
N LEU A 299 -11.91 -15.55 -3.66
CA LEU A 299 -10.79 -15.93 -4.50
C LEU A 299 -10.11 -14.66 -5.04
N ILE A 300 -8.79 -14.61 -5.04
CA ILE A 300 -8.00 -13.69 -5.87
C ILE A 300 -7.34 -14.52 -6.97
N ILE A 301 -7.72 -14.27 -8.22
CA ILE A 301 -6.97 -14.73 -9.39
C ILE A 301 -5.79 -13.76 -9.55
N ASP A 302 -4.65 -14.16 -9.00
CA ASP A 302 -3.42 -13.37 -8.97
C ASP A 302 -2.70 -13.37 -10.34
N ASP A 303 -1.51 -12.79 -10.40
CA ASP A 303 -0.75 -12.56 -11.63
C ASP A 303 -0.66 -13.82 -12.55
N GLY A 304 -0.77 -13.59 -13.87
CA GLY A 304 -0.76 -14.60 -14.92
C GLY A 304 -2.07 -14.75 -15.70
N TRP A 305 -3.16 -14.07 -15.35
CA TRP A 305 -4.44 -14.13 -16.10
C TRP A 305 -4.55 -13.09 -17.24
N GLN A 306 -3.76 -12.01 -17.16
CA GLN A 306 -3.81 -10.87 -18.10
C GLN A 306 -3.17 -11.20 -19.45
N ASP A 307 -3.64 -10.56 -20.53
CA ASP A 307 -3.03 -10.64 -21.86
C ASP A 307 -1.77 -9.78 -21.95
N THR A 308 -0.61 -10.44 -21.94
CA THR A 308 0.69 -9.80 -21.85
C THR A 308 1.67 -10.32 -22.90
N THR A 309 2.70 -9.53 -23.18
CA THR A 309 3.86 -9.95 -23.96
C THR A 309 5.13 -9.64 -23.20
N ASN A 310 6.17 -10.45 -23.41
CA ASN A 310 7.46 -10.28 -22.78
C ASN A 310 8.58 -10.46 -23.80
N GLU A 311 9.12 -9.36 -24.30
CA GLU A 311 10.22 -9.38 -25.27
C GLU A 311 11.55 -9.90 -24.69
N PHE A 312 11.64 -10.01 -23.37
CA PHE A 312 12.80 -10.51 -22.63
C PHE A 312 12.70 -12.00 -22.29
N GLN A 313 11.59 -12.65 -22.67
CA GLN A 313 11.39 -14.09 -22.55
C GLN A 313 11.00 -14.65 -23.93
N LYS A 314 11.92 -15.35 -24.57
CA LYS A 314 11.69 -15.94 -25.89
C LYS A 314 11.51 -17.45 -25.78
N GLU A 315 10.57 -17.97 -26.54
CA GLU A 315 10.32 -19.41 -26.61
C GLU A 315 11.60 -20.15 -27.06
N GLY A 316 11.95 -21.22 -26.34
CA GLY A 316 13.16 -22.01 -26.59
C GLY A 316 14.46 -21.42 -26.01
N GLU A 317 14.43 -20.21 -25.45
CA GLU A 317 15.57 -19.64 -24.72
C GLU A 317 15.47 -19.97 -23.21
N PRO A 318 16.61 -20.10 -22.49
CA PRO A 318 16.60 -20.30 -21.05
C PRO A 318 15.92 -19.15 -20.32
N PHE A 319 15.16 -19.46 -19.28
CA PHE A 319 14.58 -18.45 -18.40
C PHE A 319 15.67 -17.61 -17.73
N ILE A 320 15.55 -16.29 -17.84
CA ILE A 320 16.43 -15.34 -17.17
C ILE A 320 15.71 -14.82 -15.94
N ASP A 321 16.30 -15.00 -14.76
CA ASP A 321 15.70 -14.50 -13.52
C ASP A 321 15.48 -12.98 -13.57
N GLY A 322 14.31 -12.55 -13.12
CA GLY A 322 13.84 -11.17 -13.18
C GLY A 322 13.27 -10.72 -14.54
N SER A 323 13.39 -11.51 -15.61
CA SER A 323 12.83 -11.16 -16.93
C SER A 323 11.29 -11.03 -16.90
N GLN A 324 10.61 -11.68 -15.96
CA GLN A 324 9.16 -11.59 -15.77
C GLN A 324 8.69 -10.15 -15.48
N PHE A 325 9.54 -9.33 -14.87
CA PHE A 325 9.22 -7.94 -14.55
C PHE A 325 9.26 -7.01 -15.77
N GLY A 326 9.75 -7.51 -16.91
CA GLY A 326 9.70 -6.81 -18.20
C GLY A 326 8.44 -7.09 -19.02
N GLY A 327 7.55 -7.98 -18.56
CA GLY A 327 6.28 -8.25 -19.22
C GLY A 327 5.38 -7.02 -19.27
N ARG A 328 4.59 -6.85 -20.34
CA ARG A 328 3.76 -5.67 -20.57
C ARG A 328 2.36 -6.03 -21.00
N LEU A 329 1.38 -5.24 -20.56
CA LEU A 329 -0.03 -5.41 -20.86
C LEU A 329 -0.32 -5.09 -22.34
N VAL A 330 -0.88 -6.06 -23.07
CA VAL A 330 -1.29 -5.92 -24.47
C VAL A 330 -2.74 -5.46 -24.57
N SER A 331 -3.62 -6.07 -23.76
CA SER A 331 -5.05 -5.81 -23.72
C SER A 331 -5.56 -5.75 -22.28
N VAL A 332 -6.68 -5.07 -22.05
CA VAL A 332 -7.40 -5.13 -20.75
C VAL A 332 -8.17 -6.44 -20.59
N GLU A 333 -8.30 -7.21 -21.67
CA GLU A 333 -8.97 -8.51 -21.70
C GLU A 333 -8.12 -9.64 -21.14
N GLU A 334 -8.76 -10.76 -20.76
CA GLU A 334 -8.03 -11.95 -20.33
C GLU A 334 -7.17 -12.58 -21.44
N ASN A 335 -6.13 -13.32 -21.05
CA ASN A 335 -5.31 -14.08 -21.98
C ASN A 335 -5.98 -15.39 -22.44
N SER A 336 -5.30 -16.09 -23.35
CA SER A 336 -5.74 -17.37 -23.93
C SER A 336 -6.01 -18.48 -22.91
N LYS A 337 -5.48 -18.42 -21.69
CA LYS A 337 -5.76 -19.45 -20.66
C LYS A 337 -7.21 -19.41 -20.18
N PHE A 338 -7.87 -18.26 -20.30
CA PHE A 338 -9.23 -18.03 -19.81
C PHE A 338 -10.25 -17.82 -20.95
N ARG A 339 -9.85 -17.96 -22.22
CA ARG A 339 -10.74 -17.85 -23.39
C ARG A 339 -10.52 -18.99 -24.37
N LYS A 340 -11.57 -19.49 -25.01
CA LYS A 340 -11.44 -20.46 -26.10
C LYS A 340 -10.90 -19.78 -27.36
N THR A 341 -9.79 -20.28 -27.90
CA THR A 341 -9.33 -19.91 -29.24
C THR A 341 -10.03 -20.77 -30.29
N SER A 342 -10.35 -20.20 -31.45
CA SER A 342 -11.13 -20.86 -32.51
C SER A 342 -10.48 -22.12 -33.11
N ASN A 343 -9.20 -22.38 -32.77
CA ASN A 343 -8.39 -23.44 -33.38
C ASN A 343 -7.87 -24.49 -32.38
N GLU A 344 -8.25 -24.43 -31.10
CA GLU A 344 -7.78 -25.39 -30.10
C GLU A 344 -8.92 -26.28 -29.57
N SER A 345 -8.74 -27.60 -29.72
CA SER A 345 -9.57 -28.62 -29.09
C SER A 345 -9.24 -28.78 -27.60
N GLN A 346 -9.10 -27.67 -26.85
CA GLN A 346 -9.02 -27.74 -25.40
C GLN A 346 -10.44 -27.94 -24.86
N ALA A 347 -10.85 -29.20 -24.69
CA ALA A 347 -12.18 -29.57 -24.20
C ALA A 347 -12.52 -28.93 -22.83
N ASP A 348 -11.49 -28.57 -22.05
CA ASP A 348 -11.62 -28.10 -20.66
C ASP A 348 -11.36 -26.59 -20.46
N ALA A 349 -10.96 -25.85 -21.49
CA ALA A 349 -10.79 -24.39 -21.38
C ALA A 349 -12.16 -23.69 -21.25
N PRO A 350 -12.32 -22.68 -20.37
CA PRO A 350 -13.55 -21.90 -20.32
C PRO A 350 -13.73 -21.10 -21.60
N ASN A 351 -14.98 -20.82 -21.96
CA ASN A 351 -15.29 -20.05 -23.16
C ASN A 351 -14.69 -18.63 -23.08
N ASP A 352 -14.81 -18.01 -21.91
CA ASP A 352 -14.29 -16.69 -21.53
C ASP A 352 -14.20 -16.60 -19.99
N LEU A 353 -13.63 -15.50 -19.48
CA LEU A 353 -13.49 -15.27 -18.04
C LEU A 353 -14.84 -15.21 -17.33
N LYS A 354 -15.87 -14.60 -17.94
CA LYS A 354 -17.23 -14.52 -17.36
C LYS A 354 -17.79 -15.90 -17.05
N HIS A 355 -17.77 -16.81 -18.02
CA HIS A 355 -18.27 -18.17 -17.85
C HIS A 355 -17.47 -18.91 -16.78
N PHE A 356 -16.16 -18.71 -16.73
CA PHE A 356 -15.30 -19.29 -15.70
C PHE A 356 -15.68 -18.80 -14.30
N VAL A 357 -15.77 -17.48 -14.11
CA VAL A 357 -16.14 -16.85 -12.83
C VAL A 357 -17.51 -17.32 -12.36
N ALA A 358 -18.50 -17.35 -13.26
CA ALA A 358 -19.84 -17.85 -12.96
C ALA A 358 -19.84 -19.34 -12.55
N ASP A 359 -19.01 -20.17 -13.22
CA ASP A 359 -18.88 -21.60 -12.92
C ASP A 359 -18.30 -21.84 -11.53
N ILE A 360 -17.19 -21.16 -11.18
CA ILE A 360 -16.57 -21.33 -9.87
C ILE A 360 -17.42 -20.76 -8.73
N LYS A 361 -18.12 -19.63 -8.96
CA LYS A 361 -19.08 -19.07 -8.00
C LYS A 361 -20.20 -20.06 -7.70
N ARG A 362 -20.79 -20.66 -8.74
CA ARG A 362 -21.88 -21.63 -8.60
C ARG A 362 -21.42 -22.93 -7.93
N ASN A 363 -20.31 -23.51 -8.39
CA ASN A 363 -19.93 -24.87 -7.98
C ASN A 363 -19.21 -24.92 -6.62
N PHE A 364 -18.46 -23.88 -6.25
CA PHE A 364 -17.73 -23.81 -4.97
C PHE A 364 -18.37 -22.85 -3.96
N GLY A 365 -19.44 -22.15 -4.37
CA GLY A 365 -20.15 -21.21 -3.52
C GLY A 365 -19.27 -20.02 -3.12
N LEU A 366 -18.40 -19.54 -4.02
CA LEU A 366 -17.64 -18.31 -3.83
C LEU A 366 -18.61 -17.12 -3.78
N LYS A 367 -18.37 -16.20 -2.84
CA LYS A 367 -19.08 -14.92 -2.75
C LYS A 367 -18.38 -13.82 -3.54
N TYR A 368 -17.04 -13.84 -3.52
CA TYR A 368 -16.21 -12.81 -4.12
C TYR A 368 -15.11 -13.43 -4.98
N VAL A 369 -14.88 -12.86 -6.17
CA VAL A 369 -13.75 -13.15 -7.04
C VAL A 369 -13.10 -11.82 -7.40
N TYR A 370 -11.88 -11.62 -6.94
CA TYR A 370 -11.04 -10.48 -7.35
C TYR A 370 -9.99 -10.95 -8.34
N VAL A 371 -9.45 -10.01 -9.11
CA VAL A 371 -8.30 -10.26 -9.99
C VAL A 371 -7.16 -9.30 -9.67
N TRP A 372 -5.92 -9.73 -9.90
CA TRP A 372 -4.74 -8.90 -9.72
C TRP A 372 -4.46 -8.03 -10.95
N HIS A 373 -3.95 -6.82 -10.76
CA HIS A 373 -3.20 -6.09 -11.78
C HIS A 373 -2.18 -5.14 -11.12
N ALA A 374 -1.11 -4.79 -11.83
CA ALA A 374 -0.22 -3.73 -11.38
C ALA A 374 -0.87 -2.34 -11.59
N LEU A 375 -0.43 -1.32 -10.84
CA LEU A 375 -0.95 0.03 -10.94
C LEU A 375 -0.87 0.59 -12.37
N LEU A 376 0.22 0.28 -13.08
CA LEU A 376 0.46 0.64 -14.47
C LEU A 376 0.01 -0.46 -15.47
N GLY A 377 -0.94 -1.30 -15.08
CA GLY A 377 -1.51 -2.37 -15.90
C GLY A 377 -0.82 -3.72 -15.70
N TYR A 378 0.50 -3.80 -15.88
CA TYR A 378 1.31 -4.99 -15.56
C TYR A 378 2.70 -4.54 -15.07
N TRP A 379 3.57 -5.48 -14.68
CA TRP A 379 4.89 -5.18 -14.12
C TRP A 379 5.69 -4.15 -14.94
N GLY A 380 5.89 -4.41 -16.24
CA GLY A 380 6.57 -3.50 -17.18
C GLY A 380 5.65 -2.44 -17.81
N GLY A 381 4.45 -2.22 -17.28
CA GLY A 381 3.48 -1.27 -17.80
C GLY A 381 2.68 -1.79 -19.00
N LEU A 382 2.26 -0.88 -19.89
CA LEU A 382 1.55 -1.20 -21.13
C LEU A 382 2.52 -1.32 -22.31
N VAL A 383 2.16 -2.14 -23.30
CA VAL A 383 2.92 -2.22 -24.57
C VAL A 383 2.78 -0.91 -25.35
N PRO A 384 3.88 -0.22 -25.70
CA PRO A 384 3.82 0.95 -26.58
C PRO A 384 3.20 0.62 -27.94
N ASN A 385 2.27 1.46 -28.40
CA ASN A 385 1.61 1.35 -29.72
C ASN A 385 0.80 0.07 -29.98
N ALA A 386 0.56 -0.79 -28.99
CA ALA A 386 -0.32 -1.94 -29.16
C ALA A 386 -1.76 -1.48 -29.48
N ARG A 387 -2.45 -2.22 -30.35
CA ARG A 387 -3.73 -1.79 -30.95
C ARG A 387 -4.78 -1.38 -29.90
N ASP A 388 -4.88 -2.14 -28.81
CA ASP A 388 -5.96 -2.03 -27.83
C ASP A 388 -5.63 -1.03 -26.70
N THR A 389 -4.34 -0.84 -26.42
CA THR A 389 -3.85 0.05 -25.37
C THR A 389 -3.27 1.38 -25.90
N LYS A 390 -3.08 1.55 -27.22
CA LYS A 390 -2.55 2.80 -27.83
C LYS A 390 -3.33 4.05 -27.45
N LYS A 391 -4.63 3.94 -27.17
CA LYS A 391 -5.50 5.06 -26.76
C LYS A 391 -5.06 5.68 -25.43
N TYR A 392 -4.35 4.93 -24.58
CA TYR A 392 -3.78 5.40 -23.32
C TYR A 392 -2.40 6.06 -23.49
N ASN A 393 -1.88 6.11 -24.73
CA ASN A 393 -0.62 6.73 -25.09
C ASN A 393 0.58 6.30 -24.21
N PRO A 394 0.80 4.99 -24.00
CA PRO A 394 1.88 4.53 -23.14
C PRO A 394 3.25 4.89 -23.71
N LYS A 395 4.12 5.46 -22.87
CA LYS A 395 5.50 5.83 -23.21
C LYS A 395 6.47 5.01 -22.38
N LEU A 396 7.53 4.54 -23.03
CA LEU A 396 8.59 3.83 -22.32
C LEU A 396 9.38 4.83 -21.47
N THR A 397 9.35 4.63 -20.15
CA THR A 397 10.06 5.42 -19.16
C THR A 397 10.93 4.50 -18.33
N TYR A 398 12.13 4.96 -17.98
CA TYR A 398 13.07 4.20 -17.17
C TYR A 398 13.00 4.71 -15.74
N PRO A 399 12.57 3.87 -14.77
CA PRO A 399 12.57 4.21 -13.36
C PRO A 399 13.91 4.80 -12.89
N LEU A 400 13.84 5.82 -12.04
CA LEU A 400 14.97 6.46 -11.37
C LEU A 400 14.74 6.40 -9.85
N GLN A 401 15.48 5.54 -9.16
CA GLN A 401 15.39 5.44 -7.71
C GLN A 401 16.08 6.62 -7.00
N SER A 402 15.44 7.14 -5.95
CA SER A 402 16.04 8.19 -5.12
C SER A 402 17.20 7.65 -4.28
N PRO A 403 18.12 8.51 -3.79
CA PRO A 403 19.16 8.09 -2.85
C PRO A 403 18.60 7.38 -1.61
N GLY A 404 17.41 7.76 -1.15
CA GLY A 404 16.74 7.09 -0.01
C GLY A 404 16.36 5.64 -0.31
N ASN A 405 15.88 5.35 -1.52
CA ASN A 405 15.57 3.99 -1.95
C ASN A 405 16.84 3.14 -2.07
N LEU A 406 17.89 3.69 -2.69
CA LEU A 406 19.16 3.01 -2.93
C LEU A 406 19.97 2.77 -1.64
N ALA A 407 19.67 3.50 -0.56
CA ALA A 407 20.32 3.33 0.73
C ALA A 407 19.85 2.08 1.51
N ASN A 408 18.79 1.42 1.05
CA ASN A 408 18.18 0.26 1.69
C ASN A 408 18.37 -1.02 0.85
N MET A 409 17.64 -2.10 1.16
CA MET A 409 17.78 -3.37 0.45
C MET A 409 17.31 -3.21 -1.01
N ARG A 410 18.17 -3.62 -1.96
CA ARG A 410 17.78 -3.66 -3.37
C ARG A 410 16.66 -4.66 -3.61
N ASP A 411 15.85 -4.36 -4.62
CA ASP A 411 14.73 -5.19 -5.01
C ASP A 411 14.87 -5.60 -6.48
N LEU A 412 14.86 -6.92 -6.73
CA LEU A 412 15.06 -7.46 -8.07
C LEU A 412 14.01 -6.95 -9.06
N ALA A 413 12.75 -6.80 -8.62
CA ALA A 413 11.69 -6.30 -9.49
C ALA A 413 11.98 -4.86 -9.94
N MET A 414 12.41 -4.00 -9.01
CA MET A 414 12.84 -2.64 -9.35
C MET A 414 14.02 -2.63 -10.30
N ASP A 415 15.08 -3.39 -10.00
CA ASP A 415 16.29 -3.43 -10.82
C ASP A 415 15.99 -3.89 -12.25
N CYS A 416 15.07 -4.85 -12.40
CA CYS A 416 14.59 -5.31 -13.70
C CYS A 416 13.72 -4.27 -14.41
N MET A 417 12.81 -3.60 -13.71
CA MET A 417 12.01 -2.52 -14.31
C MET A 417 12.86 -1.31 -14.73
N GLU A 418 13.91 -0.97 -13.98
CA GLU A 418 14.94 0.01 -14.37
C GLU A 418 15.65 -0.40 -15.65
N LYS A 419 16.03 -1.67 -15.75
CA LYS A 419 16.74 -2.20 -16.92
C LYS A 419 15.85 -2.28 -18.16
N TYR A 420 14.63 -2.76 -18.01
CA TYR A 420 13.72 -3.07 -19.10
C TYR A 420 12.87 -1.88 -19.52
N GLY A 421 12.66 -0.91 -18.63
CA GLY A 421 11.77 0.22 -18.82
C GLY A 421 10.29 -0.17 -18.66
N VAL A 422 9.50 0.80 -18.20
CA VAL A 422 8.08 0.67 -17.91
C VAL A 422 7.28 1.48 -18.92
N GLY A 423 6.28 0.86 -19.56
CA GLY A 423 5.33 1.54 -20.44
C GLY A 423 4.32 2.35 -19.62
N ALA A 424 4.73 3.54 -19.19
CA ALA A 424 3.94 4.41 -18.33
C ALA A 424 2.76 5.03 -19.10
N ILE A 425 1.58 5.00 -18.48
CA ILE A 425 0.34 5.58 -19.01
C ILE A 425 0.46 7.10 -19.04
N ASP A 426 0.00 7.74 -20.11
CA ASP A 426 -0.10 9.20 -20.16
C ASP A 426 -1.00 9.72 -19.01
N PRO A 427 -0.54 10.65 -18.17
CA PRO A 427 -1.34 11.17 -17.05
C PRO A 427 -2.73 11.68 -17.43
N ALA A 428 -2.92 12.16 -18.66
CA ALA A 428 -4.22 12.62 -19.15
C ALA A 428 -5.20 11.46 -19.46
N ARG A 429 -4.71 10.22 -19.51
CA ARG A 429 -5.46 9.02 -19.88
C ARG A 429 -5.68 8.02 -18.73
N ILE A 430 -5.16 8.28 -17.53
CA ILE A 430 -5.26 7.37 -16.38
C ILE A 430 -6.72 7.00 -16.07
N SER A 431 -7.62 8.00 -15.99
CA SER A 431 -9.04 7.73 -15.70
C SER A 431 -9.68 6.86 -16.78
N GLN A 432 -9.37 7.13 -18.05
CA GLN A 432 -9.88 6.31 -19.16
C GLN A 432 -9.36 4.86 -19.06
N PHE A 433 -8.09 4.67 -18.71
CA PHE A 433 -7.51 3.35 -18.52
C PHE A 433 -8.22 2.55 -17.41
N TYR A 434 -8.37 3.13 -16.21
CA TYR A 434 -9.04 2.43 -15.12
C TYR A 434 -10.52 2.20 -15.40
N ASP A 435 -11.24 3.17 -15.96
CA ASP A 435 -12.64 2.99 -16.32
C ASP A 435 -12.81 1.86 -17.34
N ASP A 436 -11.99 1.82 -18.39
CA ASP A 436 -12.03 0.75 -19.39
C ASP A 436 -11.68 -0.63 -18.78
N LEU A 437 -10.61 -0.71 -17.98
CA LEU A 437 -10.20 -1.95 -17.32
C LEU A 437 -11.26 -2.47 -16.34
N HIS A 438 -11.72 -1.63 -15.41
CA HIS A 438 -12.67 -2.07 -14.38
C HIS A 438 -14.08 -2.30 -14.95
N SER A 439 -14.54 -1.50 -15.92
CA SER A 439 -15.82 -1.77 -16.61
C SER A 439 -15.80 -3.14 -17.27
N TYR A 440 -14.67 -3.49 -17.91
CA TYR A 440 -14.50 -4.80 -18.50
C TYR A 440 -14.54 -5.90 -17.44
N LEU A 441 -13.78 -5.78 -16.35
CA LEU A 441 -13.76 -6.76 -15.27
C LEU A 441 -15.16 -7.01 -14.67
N VAL A 442 -15.91 -5.94 -14.41
CA VAL A 442 -17.30 -6.04 -13.94
C VAL A 442 -18.20 -6.75 -14.97
N SER A 443 -17.98 -6.53 -16.27
CA SER A 443 -18.70 -7.27 -17.31
C SER A 443 -18.39 -8.78 -17.31
N GLN A 444 -17.25 -9.18 -16.75
CA GLN A 444 -16.84 -10.57 -16.53
C GLN A 444 -17.30 -11.13 -15.17
N ASP A 445 -18.19 -10.44 -14.46
CA ASP A 445 -18.70 -10.78 -13.14
C ASP A 445 -17.59 -10.85 -12.04
N VAL A 446 -16.47 -10.14 -12.23
CA VAL A 446 -15.42 -9.93 -11.21
C VAL A 446 -15.91 -8.89 -10.20
N ASP A 447 -15.68 -9.16 -8.91
CA ASP A 447 -16.24 -8.37 -7.81
C ASP A 447 -15.29 -7.28 -7.28
N GLY A 448 -14.02 -7.30 -7.68
CA GLY A 448 -12.99 -6.37 -7.21
C GLY A 448 -11.59 -6.66 -7.73
N VAL A 449 -10.62 -5.90 -7.23
CA VAL A 449 -9.23 -5.96 -7.70
C VAL A 449 -8.20 -5.98 -6.57
N LYS A 450 -7.07 -6.64 -6.81
CA LYS A 450 -5.81 -6.44 -6.05
C LYS A 450 -4.88 -5.61 -6.92
N VAL A 451 -4.54 -4.40 -6.47
CA VAL A 451 -3.72 -3.44 -7.22
C VAL A 451 -2.33 -3.34 -6.63
N ASP A 452 -1.34 -3.75 -7.42
CA ASP A 452 0.03 -3.95 -6.97
C ASP A 452 1.02 -2.95 -7.57
N VAL A 453 2.29 -3.03 -7.18
CA VAL A 453 3.39 -2.21 -7.72
C VAL A 453 3.15 -0.71 -7.57
N GLN A 454 2.44 -0.27 -6.52
CA GLN A 454 1.93 1.11 -6.46
C GLN A 454 3.02 2.17 -6.29
N ASN A 455 4.06 1.88 -5.50
CA ASN A 455 5.13 2.85 -5.25
C ASN A 455 6.02 3.11 -6.47
N ILE A 456 5.81 2.45 -7.62
CA ILE A 456 6.60 2.70 -8.84
C ILE A 456 6.53 4.16 -9.28
N LEU A 457 5.43 4.84 -8.99
CA LEU A 457 5.20 6.23 -9.40
C LEU A 457 6.30 7.18 -8.91
N GLU A 458 6.87 6.95 -7.73
CA GLU A 458 7.94 7.82 -7.21
C GLU A 458 9.22 7.78 -8.04
N THR A 459 9.38 6.74 -8.86
CA THR A 459 10.58 6.51 -9.70
C THR A 459 10.39 6.97 -11.15
N ILE A 460 9.16 7.22 -11.58
CA ILE A 460 8.85 7.63 -12.96
C ILE A 460 8.28 9.04 -13.04
N ALA A 461 8.39 9.82 -11.97
CA ALA A 461 7.69 11.11 -11.82
C ALA A 461 8.36 12.32 -12.50
N THR A 462 9.59 12.17 -12.99
CA THR A 462 10.32 13.23 -13.72
C THR A 462 9.50 13.74 -14.90
N ASP A 463 9.37 15.07 -15.02
CA ASP A 463 8.56 15.78 -16.02
C ASP A 463 7.05 15.53 -15.93
N LEU A 464 6.57 14.83 -14.89
CA LEU A 464 5.16 14.51 -14.67
C LEU A 464 4.56 15.24 -13.46
N GLY A 465 5.25 16.26 -12.95
CA GLY A 465 4.78 17.05 -11.80
C GLY A 465 5.28 16.55 -10.45
N GLY A 466 6.26 15.64 -10.43
CA GLY A 466 6.83 15.08 -9.20
C GLY A 466 5.99 13.97 -8.58
N ARG A 467 6.62 13.26 -7.63
CA ARG A 467 6.11 12.03 -7.01
C ARG A 467 4.75 12.23 -6.35
N VAL A 468 4.56 13.39 -5.71
CA VAL A 468 3.35 13.72 -4.97
C VAL A 468 2.18 13.96 -5.94
N SER A 469 2.36 14.80 -6.96
CA SER A 469 1.33 15.08 -7.97
C SER A 469 0.95 13.83 -8.76
N LEU A 470 1.94 13.06 -9.20
CA LEU A 470 1.69 11.87 -10.01
C LEU A 470 0.92 10.82 -9.21
N THR A 471 1.35 10.54 -7.98
CA THR A 471 0.64 9.64 -7.07
C THR A 471 -0.80 10.10 -6.85
N ARG A 472 -1.00 11.41 -6.65
CA ARG A 472 -2.34 11.98 -6.40
C ARG A 472 -3.27 11.72 -7.58
N ARG A 473 -2.80 11.94 -8.80
CA ARG A 473 -3.58 11.70 -10.03
C ARG A 473 -3.96 10.24 -10.19
N PHE A 474 -3.02 9.33 -9.94
CA PHE A 474 -3.26 7.90 -10.03
C PHE A 474 -4.24 7.41 -8.96
N GLN A 475 -4.03 7.79 -7.69
CA GLN A 475 -4.92 7.41 -6.59
C GLN A 475 -6.35 7.95 -6.82
N GLN A 476 -6.51 9.20 -7.23
CA GLN A 476 -7.82 9.78 -7.54
C GLN A 476 -8.53 9.05 -8.70
N ALA A 477 -7.81 8.75 -9.78
CA ALA A 477 -8.37 8.04 -10.92
C ALA A 477 -8.75 6.59 -10.55
N LEU A 478 -7.91 5.92 -9.76
CA LEU A 478 -8.16 4.57 -9.27
C LEU A 478 -9.39 4.54 -8.36
N GLU A 479 -9.45 5.39 -7.33
CA GLU A 479 -10.60 5.49 -6.42
C GLU A 479 -11.90 5.79 -7.15
N LYS A 480 -11.88 6.75 -8.08
CA LYS A 480 -13.05 7.10 -8.87
C LYS A 480 -13.54 5.91 -9.69
N SER A 481 -12.63 5.18 -10.32
CA SER A 481 -12.99 4.00 -11.10
C SER A 481 -13.53 2.87 -10.23
N ILE A 482 -12.94 2.62 -9.05
CA ILE A 482 -13.46 1.65 -8.09
C ILE A 482 -14.91 2.00 -7.71
N ALA A 483 -15.15 3.25 -7.30
CA ALA A 483 -16.47 3.72 -6.90
C ALA A 483 -17.51 3.71 -8.03
N SER A 484 -17.07 3.82 -9.29
CA SER A 484 -17.96 3.87 -10.45
C SER A 484 -18.33 2.48 -10.98
N ASN A 485 -17.48 1.48 -10.76
CA ASN A 485 -17.60 0.16 -11.39
C ASN A 485 -17.99 -0.94 -10.40
N PHE A 486 -17.41 -0.96 -9.19
CA PHE A 486 -17.67 -2.02 -8.21
C PHE A 486 -18.75 -1.61 -7.21
N GLN A 487 -19.52 -2.58 -6.73
CA GLN A 487 -20.65 -2.34 -5.81
C GLN A 487 -20.20 -1.98 -4.39
N ASP A 488 -19.04 -2.48 -3.98
CA ASP A 488 -18.42 -2.26 -2.68
C ASP A 488 -17.07 -1.55 -2.84
N ASN A 489 -16.42 -1.28 -1.71
CA ASN A 489 -15.02 -0.82 -1.64
C ASN A 489 -14.03 -1.92 -2.04
N SER A 490 -14.20 -2.46 -3.25
CA SER A 490 -13.66 -3.75 -3.67
C SER A 490 -12.25 -3.68 -4.22
N ILE A 491 -11.32 -3.22 -3.39
CA ILE A 491 -9.92 -3.09 -3.75
C ILE A 491 -9.01 -3.51 -2.60
N ILE A 492 -7.93 -4.22 -2.93
CA ILE A 492 -6.80 -4.50 -2.05
C ILE A 492 -5.57 -3.80 -2.63
N CYS A 493 -4.90 -2.97 -1.82
CA CYS A 493 -3.69 -2.27 -2.25
C CYS A 493 -2.42 -3.00 -1.80
N CYS A 494 -1.50 -3.25 -2.72
CA CYS A 494 -0.27 -3.99 -2.49
C CYS A 494 0.95 -3.18 -3.00
N MET A 495 2.13 -3.41 -2.40
CA MET A 495 3.39 -2.72 -2.72
C MET A 495 3.27 -1.17 -2.70
N GLY A 496 2.46 -0.64 -1.78
CA GLY A 496 2.07 0.77 -1.71
C GLY A 496 2.35 1.45 -0.37
N LEU A 497 3.36 1.00 0.38
CA LEU A 497 3.63 1.50 1.74
C LEU A 497 4.40 2.84 1.77
N SER A 498 4.43 3.61 0.67
CA SER A 498 4.98 4.96 0.70
C SER A 498 3.98 5.93 1.32
N THR A 499 4.47 6.93 2.05
CA THR A 499 3.65 8.06 2.50
C THR A 499 3.07 8.90 1.37
N ASP A 500 3.60 8.81 0.14
CA ASP A 500 2.95 9.40 -1.04
C ASP A 500 1.51 8.89 -1.18
N SER A 501 1.33 7.56 -1.09
CA SER A 501 0.01 6.91 -1.25
C SER A 501 -0.81 6.98 0.04
N ILE A 502 -0.19 6.78 1.21
CA ILE A 502 -0.91 6.75 2.51
C ILE A 502 -1.63 8.08 2.76
N TYR A 503 -0.98 9.22 2.51
CA TYR A 503 -1.58 10.54 2.71
C TYR A 503 -2.47 11.01 1.57
N GLN A 504 -2.82 10.13 0.61
CA GLN A 504 -3.66 10.45 -0.54
C GLN A 504 -4.85 9.50 -0.72
N SER A 505 -5.02 8.52 0.16
CA SER A 505 -6.10 7.53 0.09
C SER A 505 -7.34 7.97 0.89
N VAL A 506 -8.44 8.27 0.21
CA VAL A 506 -9.69 8.77 0.80
C VAL A 506 -10.72 7.65 0.93
N SER A 507 -10.86 6.80 -0.07
CA SER A 507 -12.05 5.93 -0.18
C SER A 507 -11.78 4.48 0.25
N TYR A 508 -10.62 3.93 -0.11
CA TYR A 508 -10.34 2.52 0.16
C TYR A 508 -9.48 2.23 1.37
N ILE A 509 -9.77 1.08 1.98
CA ILE A 509 -8.92 0.50 3.00
C ILE A 509 -7.76 -0.18 2.28
N SER A 510 -6.57 0.42 2.38
CA SER A 510 -5.35 -0.27 1.97
C SER A 510 -5.09 -1.44 2.91
N ILE A 511 -5.54 -2.63 2.52
CA ILE A 511 -5.15 -3.88 3.15
C ILE A 511 -3.78 -4.24 2.58
N TYR A 512 -2.72 -3.80 3.27
CA TYR A 512 -1.38 -4.24 2.93
C TYR A 512 -1.26 -5.70 3.34
N ILE A 513 -1.24 -6.60 2.35
CA ILE A 513 -0.87 -7.99 2.54
C ILE A 513 0.66 -8.02 2.54
N PRO A 514 1.35 -8.10 3.70
CA PRO A 514 2.73 -8.52 3.66
C PRO A 514 2.77 -9.88 2.98
N ILE A 515 3.61 -10.04 1.96
CA ILE A 515 4.00 -11.37 1.51
C ILE A 515 4.77 -11.97 2.68
N PHE A 516 4.05 -12.63 3.58
CA PHE A 516 4.66 -13.59 4.48
C PHE A 516 5.03 -14.78 3.60
N THR A 517 6.20 -14.72 2.98
CA THR A 517 6.90 -15.96 2.67
C THR A 517 7.13 -16.59 4.03
N LEU A 518 6.30 -17.57 4.39
CA LEU A 518 6.62 -18.51 5.45
C LEU A 518 7.92 -19.17 4.98
N PHE A 519 9.05 -18.66 5.44
CA PHE A 519 10.30 -19.42 5.40
C PHE A 519 10.05 -20.65 6.28
N SER A 520 9.65 -21.75 5.63
CA SER A 520 9.69 -23.09 6.20
C SER A 520 11.12 -23.57 6.32
#